data_AF-A0A6P8Z849-F1
#
_entry.id   AF-A0A6P8Z849-F1
#
_cell.length_a   1.000
_cell.length_b   1.000
_cell.length_c   1.000
_cell.angle_alpha   90.00
_cell.angle_beta   90.00
_cell.angle_gamma   90.00
#
_symmetry.space_group_name_H-M   'P 1'
#
loop_
_entity.id
_entity.type
_entity.pdbx_description
1 polymer ?
#
loop_
_entity_poly.entity_id
_entity_poly.type
_entity_poly.pdbx_seq_one_letter_code
_entity_poly.pdbx_strand_id
1 'polypeptide(L)'
;MSFKSKSFELRWVLKRASCGADVDYNTLIHEMSDRVGVYHLILDATLTPNLDNANMPPPRYSQVAWSPPGLLHFGRCLLATLTNYGSAKVEYSCNRHWRLVIDVSESWTAVCRLGWESRALSQEEQYEELCRREAQLRIVAIAWSGLRGKANSEYCLLAAAHRDGVVSLWQVPVVRLSGPGGPLAPGEADADEEALSAVTAGLAFTLETGTACAPGRPVIAQLHWLSMESEYLLVGDSSGRVRMWDMAPLGQGQGQGQAPDAIDVYPTADRIKVTRLTDCMLPDGRPERLVVAIKGSFLVVALVDADGSTLGTAVKDFQHVALTGVVVTKPGCMVVSAREGAFYLVECSVVDAGLRTVVTPLRSYLSFAHNSCFGLAASQHRMIWVVASSVSKMYDHLVVKQPTQFHFLTISNPAEAVPMLVENASMKLTRHLDCLEILRIQCQKMGQRPPMDVSIEDLDPLTNYQLRLSLWLASVALTISADMEAEHTRQLVSRSCSPESP
;
A
#
# COMPACT_ATOMS: atom_id res chain seq x y z
N MET A 1 24.69 8.70 7.95
CA MET A 1 24.60 8.63 6.47
C MET A 1 23.78 9.80 5.97
N SER A 2 24.44 10.79 5.37
CA SER A 2 23.83 12.02 4.86
C SER A 2 23.27 11.77 3.45
N PHE A 3 21.95 11.74 3.31
CA PHE A 3 21.29 11.78 1.99
C PHE A 3 21.50 13.16 1.35
N LYS A 4 22.61 13.33 0.62
CA LYS A 4 22.80 14.43 -0.34
C LYS A 4 22.51 13.90 -1.75
N SER A 5 21.23 13.77 -2.05
CA SER A 5 20.68 13.69 -3.40
C SER A 5 19.22 14.09 -3.26
N LYS A 6 18.75 15.09 -4.02
CA LYS A 6 17.32 15.42 -4.31
C LYS A 6 16.98 16.90 -4.56
N SER A 7 17.93 17.83 -4.74
CA SER A 7 17.56 19.19 -5.17
C SER A 7 17.21 19.28 -6.67
N PHE A 8 17.69 18.36 -7.51
CA PHE A 8 17.47 18.38 -8.96
C PHE A 8 16.18 17.66 -9.41
N GLU A 9 15.78 16.55 -8.77
CA GLU A 9 14.53 15.84 -9.09
C GLU A 9 13.26 16.60 -8.67
N LEU A 10 13.33 17.39 -7.58
CA LEU A 10 12.19 18.12 -7.04
C LEU A 10 11.69 19.24 -7.96
N ARG A 11 12.62 20.00 -8.59
CA ARG A 11 12.25 21.01 -9.60
C ARG A 11 11.65 20.36 -10.84
N TRP A 12 12.06 19.13 -11.17
CA TRP A 12 11.59 18.40 -12.35
C TRP A 12 10.15 17.90 -12.24
N VAL A 13 9.74 17.36 -11.08
CA VAL A 13 8.35 16.91 -10.85
C VAL A 13 7.37 18.09 -10.86
N LEU A 14 7.75 19.23 -10.27
CA LEU A 14 6.93 20.43 -10.25
C LEU A 14 6.86 21.13 -11.61
N LYS A 15 7.97 21.16 -12.35
CA LYS A 15 7.96 21.64 -13.75
C LYS A 15 7.06 20.77 -14.63
N ARG A 16 6.91 19.46 -14.36
CA ARG A 16 6.00 18.55 -15.11
C ARG A 16 4.51 18.78 -14.87
N ALA A 17 4.06 19.09 -13.65
CA ALA A 17 2.66 19.49 -13.43
C ALA A 17 2.35 20.81 -14.16
N SER A 18 3.33 21.70 -14.16
CA SER A 18 3.23 23.05 -14.71
C SER A 18 3.36 23.13 -16.24
N CYS A 19 4.24 22.33 -16.85
CA CYS A 19 4.37 22.19 -18.30
C CYS A 19 3.40 21.12 -18.84
N GLY A 20 2.72 20.39 -17.96
CA GLY A 20 1.85 19.28 -18.28
C GLY A 20 0.62 19.75 -19.04
N ALA A 21 -0.02 20.81 -18.54
CA ALA A 21 -1.34 21.29 -18.98
C ALA A 21 -1.33 22.29 -20.15
N ASP A 22 -0.17 22.63 -20.74
CA ASP A 22 -0.02 23.56 -21.89
C ASP A 22 -0.73 24.94 -21.75
N VAL A 23 -1.04 25.37 -20.52
CA VAL A 23 -1.58 26.71 -20.20
C VAL A 23 -0.54 27.46 -19.37
N ASP A 24 -0.16 28.66 -19.77
CA ASP A 24 0.80 29.49 -19.02
C ASP A 24 0.12 30.17 -17.82
N TYR A 25 0.06 29.43 -16.72
CA TYR A 25 -0.54 29.89 -15.47
C TYR A 25 0.20 31.09 -14.83
N ASN A 26 1.46 31.37 -15.20
CA ASN A 26 2.18 32.55 -14.70
C ASN A 26 1.63 33.83 -15.33
N THR A 27 1.25 33.77 -16.60
CA THR A 27 0.60 34.90 -17.29
C THR A 27 -0.86 34.99 -16.83
N LEU A 28 -1.55 33.85 -16.71
CA LEU A 28 -2.96 33.79 -16.31
C LEU A 28 -3.23 34.43 -14.95
N ILE A 29 -2.41 34.19 -13.93
CA ILE A 29 -2.65 34.74 -12.57
C ILE A 29 -2.63 36.28 -12.53
N HIS A 30 -1.87 36.91 -13.43
CA HIS A 30 -1.77 38.38 -13.52
C HIS A 30 -2.90 38.98 -14.36
N GLU A 31 -3.47 38.21 -15.27
CA GLU A 31 -4.51 38.65 -16.20
C GLU A 31 -5.93 38.38 -15.71
N MET A 32 -6.13 37.42 -14.80
CA MET A 32 -7.45 37.08 -14.27
C MET A 32 -8.06 38.23 -13.46
N SER A 33 -9.27 38.64 -13.86
CA SER A 33 -10.06 39.62 -13.11
C SER A 33 -10.83 38.99 -11.92
N ASP A 34 -11.09 37.68 -11.97
CA ASP A 34 -11.76 36.94 -10.90
C ASP A 34 -10.81 36.63 -9.74
N ARG A 35 -11.05 37.29 -8.60
CA ARG A 35 -10.28 37.07 -7.37
C ARG A 35 -10.45 35.65 -6.83
N VAL A 36 -11.62 35.02 -7.01
CA VAL A 36 -11.87 33.67 -6.47
C VAL A 36 -10.99 32.65 -7.19
N GLY A 37 -10.94 32.69 -8.51
CA GLY A 37 -10.04 31.87 -9.32
C GLY A 37 -8.57 32.08 -8.96
N VAL A 38 -8.14 33.33 -8.77
CA VAL A 38 -6.77 33.65 -8.31
C VAL A 38 -6.47 33.04 -6.94
N TYR A 39 -7.37 33.17 -5.97
CA TYR A 39 -7.19 32.55 -4.66
C TYR A 39 -7.14 31.03 -4.75
N HIS A 40 -7.94 30.41 -5.62
CA HIS A 40 -7.89 28.97 -5.83
C HIS A 40 -6.53 28.52 -6.40
N LEU A 41 -5.99 29.24 -7.39
CA LEU A 41 -4.64 28.96 -7.93
C LEU A 41 -3.56 29.06 -6.86
N ILE A 42 -3.64 30.08 -6.00
CA ILE A 42 -2.66 30.30 -4.93
C ILE A 42 -2.78 29.24 -3.81
N LEU A 43 -3.99 28.80 -3.49
CA LEU A 43 -4.24 27.88 -2.38
C LEU A 43 -4.06 26.40 -2.75
N ASP A 44 -4.34 26.01 -4.00
CA ASP A 44 -4.11 24.64 -4.46
C ASP A 44 -2.65 24.50 -4.93
N ALA A 45 -1.83 23.84 -4.11
CA ALA A 45 -0.40 23.65 -4.36
C ALA A 45 -0.08 22.92 -5.68
N THR A 46 -1.05 22.27 -6.33
CA THR A 46 -0.86 21.68 -7.67
C THR A 46 -1.06 22.68 -8.80
N LEU A 47 -1.77 23.77 -8.54
CA LEU A 47 -2.07 24.85 -9.49
C LEU A 47 -1.22 26.10 -9.25
N THR A 48 -0.56 26.20 -8.09
CA THR A 48 0.19 27.39 -7.70
C THR A 48 1.35 27.64 -8.65
N PRO A 49 1.47 28.85 -9.22
CA PRO A 49 2.62 29.21 -10.04
C PRO A 49 3.93 29.08 -9.29
N ASN A 50 5.02 28.95 -10.04
CA ASN A 50 6.35 29.10 -9.47
C ASN A 50 6.61 30.60 -9.18
N LEU A 51 6.06 31.07 -8.07
CA LEU A 51 6.22 32.46 -7.63
C LEU A 51 7.66 32.69 -7.15
N ASP A 52 8.28 33.77 -7.62
CA ASP A 52 9.59 34.19 -7.15
C ASP A 52 9.54 34.38 -5.62
N ASN A 53 10.42 33.66 -4.90
CA ASN A 53 10.52 33.59 -3.43
C ASN A 53 9.50 32.68 -2.71
N ALA A 54 8.61 31.97 -3.42
CA ALA A 54 7.78 30.93 -2.80
C ALA A 54 8.52 29.59 -2.75
N ASN A 55 8.69 29.02 -1.55
CA ASN A 55 9.16 27.65 -1.39
C ASN A 55 7.96 26.70 -1.43
N MET A 56 7.79 25.99 -2.54
CA MET A 56 6.78 24.94 -2.63
C MET A 56 7.07 23.84 -1.60
N PRO A 57 6.04 23.29 -0.94
CA PRO A 57 6.24 22.20 0.00
C PRO A 57 6.88 20.99 -0.72
N PRO A 58 7.84 20.29 -0.10
CA PRO A 58 8.44 19.12 -0.74
C PRO A 58 7.38 18.05 -0.99
N PRO A 59 7.51 17.24 -2.06
CA PRO A 59 6.59 16.15 -2.33
C PRO A 59 6.65 15.16 -1.17
N ARG A 60 5.46 14.77 -0.70
CA ARG A 60 5.26 13.79 0.36
C ARG A 60 4.51 12.60 -0.22
N TYR A 61 4.91 11.41 0.16
CA TYR A 61 4.17 10.20 -0.18
C TYR A 61 2.83 10.22 0.56
N SER A 62 1.74 10.20 -0.19
CA SER A 62 0.37 10.13 0.31
C SER A 62 -0.13 8.69 0.40
N GLN A 63 0.33 7.83 -0.51
CA GLN A 63 0.00 6.41 -0.53
C GLN A 63 1.18 5.59 -1.05
N VAL A 64 1.30 4.37 -0.53
CA VAL A 64 2.21 3.35 -1.05
C VAL A 64 1.48 2.01 -1.10
N ALA A 65 1.77 1.20 -2.11
CA ALA A 65 1.17 -0.11 -2.27
C ALA A 65 2.18 -1.10 -2.85
N TRP A 66 2.44 -2.18 -2.14
CA TRP A 66 3.22 -3.31 -2.65
C TRP A 66 2.37 -4.11 -3.62
N SER A 67 2.96 -4.53 -4.74
CA SER A 67 2.34 -5.50 -5.63
C SER A 67 2.19 -6.86 -4.95
N PRO A 68 1.34 -7.76 -5.48
CA PRO A 68 1.37 -9.16 -5.10
C PRO A 68 2.78 -9.77 -5.22
N PRO A 69 3.12 -10.75 -4.36
CA PRO A 69 4.39 -11.46 -4.44
C PRO A 69 4.47 -12.27 -5.74
N GLY A 70 5.61 -12.19 -6.43
CA GLY A 70 5.81 -12.85 -7.72
C GLY A 70 5.90 -11.90 -8.91
N LEU A 71 5.52 -10.63 -8.74
CA LEU A 71 5.60 -9.65 -9.84
C LEU A 71 7.05 -9.25 -10.19
N LEU A 72 7.98 -9.43 -9.25
CA LEU A 72 9.42 -9.30 -9.49
C LEU A 72 10.09 -10.67 -9.31
N HIS A 73 11.20 -10.88 -10.02
CA HIS A 73 12.01 -12.08 -9.93
C HIS A 73 12.29 -12.52 -8.47
N PHE A 74 12.40 -13.84 -8.25
CA PHE A 74 12.52 -14.48 -6.94
C PHE A 74 11.33 -14.28 -5.98
N GLY A 75 10.13 -14.04 -6.51
CA GLY A 75 8.94 -13.89 -5.67
C GLY A 75 8.86 -12.54 -4.95
N ARG A 76 9.67 -11.55 -5.38
CA ARG A 76 9.68 -10.21 -4.80
C ARG A 76 8.49 -9.39 -5.31
N CYS A 77 8.28 -8.23 -4.70
CA CYS A 77 7.23 -7.30 -5.05
C CYS A 77 7.81 -6.03 -5.70
N LEU A 78 6.98 -5.34 -6.46
CA LEU A 78 7.17 -3.96 -6.88
C LEU A 78 6.50 -3.02 -5.86
N LEU A 79 7.00 -1.79 -5.75
CA LEU A 79 6.41 -0.74 -4.94
C LEU A 79 5.77 0.30 -5.84
N ALA A 80 4.46 0.48 -5.73
CA ALA A 80 3.79 1.65 -6.26
C ALA A 80 3.79 2.77 -5.20
N THR A 81 4.14 3.98 -5.61
CA THR A 81 4.13 5.17 -4.75
C THR A 81 3.25 6.24 -5.36
N LEU A 82 2.56 7.00 -4.51
CA LEU A 82 1.76 8.15 -4.87
C LEU A 82 2.14 9.33 -3.97
N THR A 83 2.28 10.50 -4.56
CA THR A 83 2.61 11.74 -3.83
C THR A 83 1.39 12.64 -3.65
N ASN A 84 1.49 13.61 -2.74
CA ASN A 84 0.45 14.64 -2.53
C ASN A 84 0.18 15.51 -3.77
N TYR A 85 1.11 15.53 -4.73
CA TYR A 85 0.97 16.22 -6.02
C TYR A 85 0.33 15.34 -7.11
N GLY A 86 -0.06 14.10 -6.81
CA GLY A 86 -0.65 13.19 -7.77
C GLY A 86 0.34 12.53 -8.73
N SER A 87 1.65 12.60 -8.44
CA SER A 87 2.65 11.82 -9.16
C SER A 87 2.67 10.38 -8.63
N ALA A 88 2.44 9.40 -9.51
CA ALA A 88 2.45 7.98 -9.24
C ALA A 88 3.54 7.25 -10.03
N LYS A 89 4.29 6.39 -9.36
CA LYS A 89 5.41 5.64 -9.94
C LYS A 89 5.43 4.20 -9.43
N VAL A 90 5.92 3.28 -10.26
CA VAL A 90 6.21 1.90 -9.87
C VAL A 90 7.70 1.68 -9.91
N GLU A 91 8.26 1.22 -8.80
CA GLU A 91 9.69 1.08 -8.61
C GLU A 91 10.02 -0.26 -7.94
N TYR A 92 11.28 -0.69 -8.03
CA TYR A 92 11.79 -1.83 -7.27
C TYR A 92 13.16 -1.55 -6.70
N SER A 93 13.50 -2.24 -5.60
CA SER A 93 14.80 -2.13 -4.95
C SER A 93 15.76 -3.22 -5.45
N CYS A 94 16.84 -2.81 -6.08
CA CYS A 94 17.97 -3.65 -6.48
C CYS A 94 19.28 -3.04 -5.98
N ASN A 95 20.14 -3.82 -5.32
CA ASN A 95 21.44 -3.35 -4.80
C ASN A 95 21.36 -2.05 -3.99
N ARG A 96 20.34 -1.92 -3.12
CA ARG A 96 20.05 -0.71 -2.31
C ARG A 96 19.66 0.54 -3.11
N HIS A 97 19.45 0.42 -4.42
CA HIS A 97 18.95 1.47 -5.29
C HIS A 97 17.52 1.18 -5.72
N TRP A 98 16.71 2.23 -5.77
CA TRP A 98 15.38 2.17 -6.36
C TRP A 98 15.49 2.40 -7.87
N ARG A 99 14.87 1.52 -8.64
CA ARG A 99 14.83 1.59 -10.10
C ARG A 99 13.38 1.72 -10.55
N LEU A 100 13.15 2.62 -11.50
CA LEU A 100 11.84 2.88 -12.07
C LEU A 100 11.44 1.76 -13.04
N VAL A 101 10.21 1.25 -12.88
CA VAL A 101 9.56 0.34 -13.84
C VAL A 101 8.67 1.15 -14.78
N ILE A 102 7.82 2.01 -14.23
CA ILE A 102 6.95 2.90 -14.99
C ILE A 102 6.64 4.17 -14.20
N ASP A 103 6.68 5.33 -14.89
CA ASP A 103 6.12 6.58 -14.40
C ASP A 103 4.69 6.70 -14.93
N VAL A 104 3.74 6.28 -14.09
CA VAL A 104 2.31 6.20 -14.45
C VAL A 104 1.76 7.58 -14.79
N SER A 105 2.19 8.61 -14.07
CA SER A 105 1.76 9.99 -14.32
C SER A 105 2.28 10.52 -15.65
N GLU A 106 3.54 10.26 -16.00
CA GLU A 106 4.11 10.69 -17.28
C GLU A 106 3.41 9.99 -18.46
N SER A 107 3.23 8.67 -18.37
CA SER A 107 2.50 7.91 -19.40
C SER A 107 1.05 8.38 -19.52
N TRP A 108 0.36 8.66 -18.41
CA TRP A 108 -1.01 9.19 -18.43
C TRP A 108 -1.10 10.59 -19.05
N THR A 109 -0.13 11.46 -18.74
CA THR A 109 -0.05 12.80 -19.32
C THR A 109 0.07 12.74 -20.84
N ALA A 110 0.87 11.81 -21.36
CA ALA A 110 1.00 11.60 -22.79
C ALA A 110 -0.33 11.17 -23.44
N VAL A 111 -1.10 10.30 -22.77
CA VAL A 111 -2.44 9.88 -23.24
C VAL A 111 -3.43 11.04 -23.23
N CYS A 112 -3.50 11.81 -22.14
CA CYS A 112 -4.42 12.94 -22.03
C CYS A 112 -4.17 14.01 -23.10
N ARG A 113 -2.89 14.30 -23.38
CA ARG A 113 -2.48 15.30 -24.39
C ARG A 113 -3.02 15.01 -25.78
N LEU A 114 -3.22 13.74 -26.13
CA LEU A 114 -3.79 13.37 -27.43
C LEU A 114 -5.24 13.87 -27.60
N GLY A 115 -5.96 14.08 -26.49
CA GLY A 115 -7.35 14.55 -26.49
C GLY A 115 -7.52 16.04 -26.22
N TRP A 116 -6.44 16.81 -26.04
CA TRP A 116 -6.55 18.24 -25.72
C TRP A 116 -6.61 19.09 -26.98
N GLU A 117 -7.57 20.01 -27.03
CA GLU A 117 -7.71 20.97 -28.12
C GLU A 117 -6.63 22.06 -28.04
N SER A 118 -6.09 22.46 -29.19
CA SER A 118 -5.10 23.53 -29.33
C SER A 118 -5.72 24.87 -29.75
N ARG A 119 -7.02 25.08 -29.54
CA ARG A 119 -7.68 26.33 -29.93
C ARG A 119 -7.32 27.47 -28.97
N ALA A 120 -7.35 28.71 -29.47
CA ALA A 120 -7.23 29.89 -28.64
C ALA A 120 -8.45 29.98 -27.71
N LEU A 121 -8.20 29.99 -26.40
CA LEU A 121 -9.21 30.09 -25.36
C LEU A 121 -9.18 31.51 -24.77
N SER A 122 -10.36 32.03 -24.42
CA SER A 122 -10.46 33.24 -23.58
C SER A 122 -9.85 32.99 -22.19
N GLN A 123 -9.61 34.04 -21.41
CA GLN A 123 -8.98 33.91 -20.08
C GLN A 123 -9.78 33.04 -19.12
N GLU A 124 -11.11 33.18 -19.11
CA GLU A 124 -12.00 32.36 -18.28
C GLU A 124 -11.95 30.89 -18.73
N GLU A 125 -12.02 30.64 -20.04
CA GLU A 125 -11.89 29.30 -20.61
C GLU A 125 -10.51 28.69 -20.34
N GLN A 126 -9.42 29.48 -20.33
CA GLN A 126 -8.08 28.99 -19.97
C GLN A 126 -8.02 28.52 -18.52
N TYR A 127 -8.65 29.23 -17.60
CA TYR A 127 -8.70 28.84 -16.19
C TYR A 127 -9.53 27.56 -15.99
N GLU A 128 -10.71 27.48 -16.62
CA GLU A 128 -11.55 26.29 -16.57
C GLU A 128 -10.84 25.07 -17.16
N GLU A 129 -10.19 25.27 -18.31
CA GLU A 129 -9.41 24.23 -18.99
C GLU A 129 -8.21 23.79 -18.15
N LEU A 130 -7.51 24.72 -17.48
CA LEU A 130 -6.42 24.40 -16.55
C LEU A 130 -6.92 23.54 -15.38
N CYS A 131 -8.04 23.92 -14.76
CA CYS A 131 -8.65 23.15 -13.67
C CYS A 131 -9.10 21.77 -14.14
N ARG A 132 -9.67 21.68 -15.34
CA ARG A 132 -10.07 20.41 -15.96
C ARG A 132 -8.85 19.51 -16.21
N ARG A 133 -7.79 20.04 -16.83
CA ARG A 133 -6.54 19.30 -17.11
C ARG A 133 -5.86 18.85 -15.81
N GLU A 134 -5.79 19.71 -14.79
CA GLU A 134 -5.24 19.32 -13.49
C GLU A 134 -6.01 18.16 -12.87
N ALA A 135 -7.35 18.21 -12.90
CA ALA A 135 -8.16 17.15 -12.35
C ALA A 135 -8.01 15.83 -13.12
N GLN A 136 -7.84 15.89 -14.44
CA GLN A 136 -7.56 14.73 -15.29
C GLN A 136 -6.20 14.11 -14.98
N LEU A 137 -5.16 14.92 -14.75
CA LEU A 137 -3.79 14.44 -14.55
C LEU A 137 -3.52 13.98 -13.12
N ARG A 138 -4.25 14.52 -12.14
CA ARG A 138 -3.97 14.30 -10.72
C ARG A 138 -4.48 12.96 -10.25
N ILE A 139 -3.54 12.03 -10.03
CA ILE A 139 -3.83 10.74 -9.40
C ILE A 139 -4.07 10.96 -7.89
N VAL A 140 -5.16 10.40 -7.37
CA VAL A 140 -5.61 10.55 -5.98
C VAL A 140 -5.59 9.24 -5.18
N ALA A 141 -5.62 8.09 -5.85
CA ALA A 141 -5.52 6.79 -5.21
C ALA A 141 -4.94 5.74 -6.17
N ILE A 142 -4.24 4.75 -5.61
CA ILE A 142 -3.69 3.60 -6.34
C ILE A 142 -4.04 2.26 -5.67
N ALA A 143 -4.20 1.19 -6.44
CA ALA A 143 -4.39 -0.16 -5.90
C ALA A 143 -3.96 -1.26 -6.88
N TRP A 144 -3.31 -2.30 -6.35
CA TRP A 144 -2.89 -3.49 -7.12
C TRP A 144 -3.97 -4.58 -7.11
N SER A 145 -4.23 -5.14 -8.28
CA SER A 145 -4.96 -6.41 -8.41
C SER A 145 -4.07 -7.60 -8.05
N GLY A 146 -4.68 -8.79 -7.96
CA GLY A 146 -3.94 -10.06 -7.89
C GLY A 146 -3.12 -10.35 -9.14
N LEU A 147 -2.26 -11.37 -9.05
CA LEU A 147 -1.49 -11.86 -10.21
C LEU A 147 -2.45 -12.56 -11.20
N ARG A 148 -2.35 -12.19 -12.48
CA ARG A 148 -3.19 -12.66 -13.58
C ARG A 148 -2.34 -13.24 -14.69
N GLY A 149 -2.96 -13.99 -15.61
CA GLY A 149 -2.32 -14.53 -16.81
C GLY A 149 -1.84 -15.97 -16.67
N LYS A 150 -1.28 -16.50 -17.77
CA LYS A 150 -0.64 -17.84 -17.80
C LYS A 150 0.82 -17.70 -17.34
N ALA A 151 1.46 -18.80 -16.91
CA ALA A 151 2.82 -18.80 -16.34
C ALA A 151 3.90 -18.00 -17.12
N ASN A 152 3.77 -17.90 -18.46
CA ASN A 152 4.73 -17.16 -19.30
C ASN A 152 4.36 -15.70 -19.55
N SER A 153 3.13 -15.29 -19.25
CA SER A 153 2.58 -13.96 -19.48
C SER A 153 1.82 -13.48 -18.24
N GLU A 154 2.40 -13.70 -17.06
CA GLU A 154 1.84 -13.23 -15.80
C GLU A 154 1.97 -11.70 -15.70
N TYR A 155 0.95 -11.05 -15.19
CA TYR A 155 0.90 -9.61 -14.98
C TYR A 155 0.01 -9.26 -13.80
N CYS A 156 0.15 -8.03 -13.29
CA CYS A 156 -0.84 -7.42 -12.40
C CYS A 156 -1.40 -6.17 -13.06
N LEU A 157 -2.66 -5.85 -12.78
CA LEU A 157 -3.21 -4.52 -13.03
C LEU A 157 -2.94 -3.61 -11.84
N LEU A 158 -2.45 -2.40 -12.12
CA LEU A 158 -2.41 -1.27 -11.20
C LEU A 158 -3.52 -0.29 -11.56
N ALA A 159 -4.49 -0.12 -10.68
CA ALA A 159 -5.50 0.91 -10.79
C ALA A 159 -4.94 2.23 -10.26
N ALA A 160 -5.13 3.32 -11.01
CA ALA A 160 -4.82 4.68 -10.61
C ALA A 160 -6.05 5.57 -10.86
N ALA A 161 -6.69 6.00 -9.77
CA ALA A 161 -7.83 6.91 -9.80
C ALA A 161 -7.36 8.35 -9.90
N HIS A 162 -8.03 9.12 -10.73
CA HIS A 162 -7.79 10.53 -10.99
C HIS A 162 -8.83 11.40 -10.28
N ARG A 163 -8.51 12.69 -10.08
CA ARG A 163 -9.37 13.64 -9.37
C ARG A 163 -10.69 13.89 -10.12
N ASP A 164 -10.68 13.75 -11.43
CA ASP A 164 -11.85 13.87 -12.31
C ASP A 164 -12.81 12.67 -12.27
N GLY A 165 -12.47 11.62 -11.52
CA GLY A 165 -13.29 10.42 -11.41
C GLY A 165 -12.97 9.31 -12.40
N VAL A 166 -12.00 9.51 -13.30
CA VAL A 166 -11.51 8.45 -14.18
C VAL A 166 -10.58 7.53 -13.39
N VAL A 167 -10.65 6.22 -13.65
CA VAL A 167 -9.67 5.25 -13.17
C VAL A 167 -8.92 4.68 -14.37
N SER A 168 -7.61 4.91 -14.42
CA SER A 168 -6.72 4.30 -15.41
C SER A 168 -6.17 2.97 -14.88
N LEU A 169 -6.16 1.94 -15.73
CA LEU A 169 -5.73 0.59 -15.36
C LEU A 169 -4.51 0.21 -16.16
N TRP A 170 -3.41 -0.06 -15.46
CA TRP A 170 -2.09 -0.27 -16.03
C TRP A 170 -1.69 -1.73 -15.91
N GLN A 171 -1.44 -2.38 -17.03
CA GLN A 171 -0.91 -3.73 -17.06
C GLN A 171 0.60 -3.68 -16.81
N VAL A 172 1.03 -4.25 -15.69
CA VAL A 172 2.44 -4.36 -15.30
C VAL A 172 2.83 -5.84 -15.38
N PRO A 173 3.68 -6.25 -16.35
CA PRO A 173 4.08 -7.64 -16.47
C PRO A 173 5.08 -8.04 -15.38
N VAL A 174 5.26 -9.35 -15.19
CA VAL A 174 6.31 -9.86 -14.28
C VAL A 174 7.69 -9.40 -14.77
N VAL A 175 8.39 -8.67 -13.91
CA VAL A 175 9.75 -8.17 -14.16
C VAL A 175 10.74 -9.30 -13.89
N ARG A 176 11.29 -9.87 -14.96
CA ARG A 176 12.37 -10.86 -14.89
C ARG A 176 13.70 -10.14 -15.08
N LEU A 177 14.60 -10.32 -14.11
CA LEU A 177 15.98 -9.86 -14.24
C LEU A 177 16.68 -10.90 -15.11
N SER A 178 16.95 -10.57 -16.36
CA SER A 178 17.75 -11.42 -17.23
C SER A 178 19.18 -11.36 -16.72
N GLY A 179 19.63 -12.38 -15.99
CA GLY A 179 21.06 -12.59 -15.82
C GLY A 179 21.67 -12.96 -17.18
N PRO A 180 22.83 -12.42 -17.57
CA PRO A 180 23.55 -12.93 -18.72
C PRO A 180 24.09 -14.32 -18.34
N GLY A 181 23.39 -15.39 -18.70
CA GLY A 181 23.87 -16.77 -18.55
C GLY A 181 23.38 -17.50 -17.30
N GLY A 182 23.43 -18.85 -17.36
CA GLY A 182 23.15 -19.74 -16.24
C GLY A 182 24.14 -19.57 -15.07
N PRO A 183 24.38 -20.61 -14.24
CA PRO A 183 25.27 -20.48 -13.08
C PRO A 183 26.67 -20.06 -13.54
N LEU A 184 26.98 -18.76 -13.43
CA LEU A 184 28.28 -18.19 -13.73
C LEU A 184 29.07 -18.01 -12.43
N ALA A 185 30.36 -18.29 -12.57
CA ALA A 185 31.35 -18.34 -11.51
C ALA A 185 31.47 -17.00 -10.74
N PRO A 186 31.77 -17.05 -9.44
CA PRO A 186 31.97 -15.85 -8.63
C PRO A 186 33.27 -15.15 -9.06
N GLY A 187 33.19 -13.98 -9.70
CA GLY A 187 34.41 -13.27 -10.11
C GLY A 187 34.30 -11.85 -10.69
N GLU A 188 33.19 -11.44 -11.30
CA GLU A 188 33.11 -10.12 -11.97
C GLU A 188 31.98 -9.27 -11.36
N ALA A 189 32.35 -8.25 -10.60
CA ALA A 189 31.43 -7.55 -9.69
C ALA A 189 30.99 -6.14 -10.15
N ASP A 190 31.42 -5.63 -11.31
CA ASP A 190 31.20 -4.21 -11.66
C ASP A 190 30.70 -3.94 -13.10
N ALA A 191 30.19 -4.94 -13.81
CA ALA A 191 29.62 -4.73 -15.14
C ALA A 191 28.32 -5.52 -15.32
N ASP A 192 27.18 -4.97 -14.86
CA ASP A 192 25.84 -5.47 -15.23
C ASP A 192 24.80 -4.36 -15.02
N GLU A 193 24.87 -3.34 -15.88
CA GLU A 193 23.92 -2.21 -15.89
C GLU A 193 22.78 -2.37 -16.92
N GLU A 194 22.89 -3.31 -17.87
CA GLU A 194 22.00 -3.34 -19.04
C GLU A 194 21.50 -4.75 -19.38
N ALA A 195 20.54 -5.27 -18.61
CA ALA A 195 19.70 -6.38 -19.07
C ALA A 195 18.35 -6.44 -18.34
N LEU A 196 17.67 -5.31 -18.15
CA LEU A 196 16.21 -5.41 -18.11
C LEU A 196 15.75 -5.61 -19.55
N SER A 197 15.12 -6.76 -19.82
CA SER A 197 14.14 -6.82 -20.91
C SER A 197 13.25 -5.57 -20.79
N ALA A 198 13.08 -4.82 -21.87
CA ALA A 198 12.24 -3.61 -21.88
C ALA A 198 10.84 -3.98 -21.40
N VAL A 199 10.58 -3.79 -20.11
CA VAL A 199 9.28 -4.05 -19.50
C VAL A 199 8.37 -2.92 -19.93
N THR A 200 7.56 -3.16 -20.94
CA THR A 200 6.51 -2.23 -21.36
C THR A 200 5.28 -2.47 -20.49
N ALA A 201 5.28 -1.86 -19.30
CA ALA A 201 4.02 -1.60 -18.62
C ALA A 201 3.22 -0.60 -19.47
N GLY A 202 1.92 -0.84 -19.61
CA GLY A 202 1.08 -0.08 -20.54
C GLY A 202 -0.32 0.16 -19.99
N LEU A 203 -0.95 1.23 -20.46
CA LEU A 203 -2.36 1.48 -20.18
C LEU A 203 -3.18 0.37 -20.85
N ALA A 204 -3.91 -0.40 -20.05
CA ALA A 204 -4.79 -1.45 -20.53
C ALA A 204 -6.14 -0.84 -20.97
N PHE A 205 -6.77 -0.08 -20.07
CA PHE A 205 -8.05 0.59 -20.31
C PHE A 205 -8.35 1.64 -19.22
N THR A 206 -9.46 2.36 -19.40
CA THR A 206 -9.95 3.41 -18.51
C THR A 206 -11.39 3.12 -18.08
N LEU A 207 -11.72 3.47 -16.86
CA LEU A 207 -13.05 3.32 -16.27
C LEU A 207 -13.57 4.69 -15.82
N GLU A 208 -14.73 5.10 -16.32
CA GLU A 208 -15.40 6.32 -15.86
C GLU A 208 -16.33 5.98 -14.69
N THR A 209 -16.08 6.55 -13.51
CA THR A 209 -16.91 6.26 -12.32
C THR A 209 -18.16 7.12 -12.21
N GLY A 210 -18.46 7.95 -13.23
CA GLY A 210 -19.56 8.91 -13.21
C GLY A 210 -19.37 10.10 -12.25
N THR A 211 -18.18 10.25 -11.65
CA THR A 211 -17.84 11.38 -10.77
C THR A 211 -17.19 12.54 -11.53
N ALA A 212 -17.72 12.88 -12.71
CA ALA A 212 -17.09 13.88 -13.59
C ALA A 212 -16.86 15.24 -12.90
N CYS A 213 -15.84 15.99 -13.31
CA CYS A 213 -15.45 17.31 -12.80
C CYS A 213 -16.61 18.33 -12.80
N ALA A 214 -17.27 18.50 -11.66
CA ALA A 214 -17.99 19.74 -11.35
C ALA A 214 -17.65 20.13 -9.91
N PRO A 215 -17.52 21.43 -9.60
CA PRO A 215 -17.26 21.89 -8.25
C PRO A 215 -18.30 21.32 -7.27
N GLY A 216 -17.82 20.77 -6.16
CA GLY A 216 -18.66 20.12 -5.14
C GLY A 216 -18.98 18.65 -5.38
N ARG A 217 -18.47 18.03 -6.45
CA ARG A 217 -18.62 16.59 -6.66
C ARG A 217 -17.63 15.75 -5.84
N PRO A 218 -18.02 14.52 -5.47
CA PRO A 218 -17.15 13.63 -4.72
C PRO A 218 -15.94 13.21 -5.54
N VAL A 219 -14.75 13.46 -5.00
CA VAL A 219 -13.48 12.93 -5.49
C VAL A 219 -13.25 11.52 -4.94
N ILE A 220 -12.68 10.64 -5.76
CA ILE A 220 -12.25 9.30 -5.34
C ILE A 220 -11.21 9.44 -4.22
N ALA A 221 -11.41 8.68 -3.14
CA ALA A 221 -10.59 8.75 -1.94
C ALA A 221 -9.74 7.49 -1.72
N GLN A 222 -10.28 6.31 -2.05
CA GLN A 222 -9.63 5.02 -1.87
C GLN A 222 -10.02 4.05 -2.98
N LEU A 223 -9.09 3.16 -3.31
CA LEU A 223 -9.30 2.02 -4.20
C LEU A 223 -8.94 0.73 -3.47
N HIS A 224 -9.67 -0.36 -3.74
CA HIS A 224 -9.33 -1.69 -3.26
C HIS A 224 -9.79 -2.76 -4.25
N TRP A 225 -8.97 -3.78 -4.48
CA TRP A 225 -9.35 -4.91 -5.34
C TRP A 225 -9.99 -6.01 -4.51
N LEU A 226 -11.16 -6.47 -4.94
CA LEU A 226 -11.90 -7.55 -4.32
C LEU A 226 -11.91 -8.75 -5.29
N SER A 227 -11.42 -9.90 -4.82
CA SER A 227 -11.35 -11.13 -5.60
C SER A 227 -12.38 -12.13 -5.07
N MET A 228 -13.37 -12.45 -5.92
CA MET A 228 -14.45 -13.41 -5.67
C MET A 228 -14.50 -14.42 -6.82
N GLU A 229 -15.67 -14.77 -7.33
CA GLU A 229 -15.80 -15.49 -8.61
C GLU A 229 -15.36 -14.61 -9.79
N SER A 230 -15.70 -13.32 -9.71
CA SER A 230 -15.13 -12.26 -10.56
C SER A 230 -14.16 -11.38 -9.77
N GLU A 231 -13.42 -10.55 -10.50
CA GLU A 231 -12.55 -9.52 -9.96
C GLU A 231 -13.30 -8.19 -9.95
N TYR A 232 -13.42 -7.57 -8.79
CA TYR A 232 -14.11 -6.31 -8.62
C TYR A 232 -13.14 -5.21 -8.17
N LEU A 233 -13.41 -3.98 -8.60
CA LEU A 233 -12.73 -2.79 -8.11
C LEU A 233 -13.67 -1.99 -7.21
N LEU A 234 -13.32 -1.89 -5.92
CA LEU A 234 -14.00 -1.04 -4.96
C LEU A 234 -13.46 0.38 -5.02
N VAL A 235 -14.36 1.35 -5.05
CA VAL A 235 -14.05 2.79 -5.02
C VAL A 235 -14.81 3.43 -3.86
N GLY A 236 -14.05 4.03 -2.95
CA GLY A 236 -14.58 4.84 -1.85
C GLY A 236 -14.33 6.31 -2.16
N ASP A 237 -15.33 7.17 -1.96
CA ASP A 237 -15.22 8.59 -2.30
C ASP A 237 -15.24 9.52 -1.08
N SER A 238 -15.04 10.81 -1.36
CA SER A 238 -15.07 11.88 -0.36
C SER A 238 -16.47 12.22 0.17
N SER A 239 -17.54 11.81 -0.52
CA SER A 239 -18.91 11.88 0.02
C SER A 239 -19.25 10.73 0.96
N GLY A 240 -18.38 9.72 1.02
CA GLY A 240 -18.55 8.55 1.88
C GLY A 240 -19.24 7.38 1.23
N ARG A 241 -19.54 7.43 -0.08
CA ARG A 241 -20.11 6.29 -0.80
C ARG A 241 -19.02 5.25 -1.07
N VAL A 242 -19.45 3.99 -1.15
CA VAL A 242 -18.63 2.87 -1.63
C VAL A 242 -19.36 2.22 -2.78
N ARG A 243 -18.67 2.14 -3.92
CA ARG A 243 -19.18 1.52 -5.15
C ARG A 243 -18.21 0.47 -5.64
N MET A 244 -18.72 -0.43 -6.46
CA MET A 244 -17.99 -1.56 -6.99
C MET A 244 -18.23 -1.69 -8.49
N TRP A 245 -17.19 -2.05 -9.23
CA TRP A 245 -17.26 -2.35 -10.66
C TRP A 245 -16.73 -3.75 -10.92
N ASP A 246 -17.47 -4.53 -11.71
CA ASP A 246 -16.99 -5.82 -12.21
C ASP A 246 -15.93 -5.58 -13.29
N MET A 247 -14.76 -6.21 -13.13
CA MET A 247 -13.62 -6.06 -14.00
C MET A 247 -13.45 -7.23 -14.97
N ALA A 248 -14.27 -8.28 -14.89
CA ALA A 248 -14.21 -9.41 -15.83
C ALA A 248 -14.51 -9.02 -17.29
N PRO A 249 -15.56 -8.23 -17.60
CA PRO A 249 -15.91 -7.88 -18.97
C PRO A 249 -14.82 -7.05 -19.68
N LEU A 250 -14.06 -6.26 -18.91
CA LEU A 250 -13.05 -5.34 -19.43
C LEU A 250 -11.72 -6.05 -19.79
N GLY A 251 -11.54 -7.31 -19.37
CA GLY A 251 -10.31 -8.07 -19.62
C GLY A 251 -10.22 -8.74 -21.00
N GLN A 252 -11.28 -8.72 -21.81
CA GLN A 252 -11.35 -9.50 -23.07
C GLN A 252 -11.18 -8.68 -24.36
N GLY A 253 -11.07 -7.34 -24.29
CA GLY A 253 -10.86 -6.49 -25.47
C GLY A 253 -9.94 -5.31 -25.19
N GLN A 254 -8.96 -5.07 -26.06
CA GLN A 254 -8.19 -3.82 -26.09
C GLN A 254 -9.10 -2.72 -26.65
N GLY A 255 -9.65 -1.87 -25.78
CA GLY A 255 -10.46 -0.73 -26.21
C GLY A 255 -11.16 -0.03 -25.04
N GLN A 256 -11.57 1.22 -25.26
CA GLN A 256 -12.51 1.95 -24.39
C GLN A 256 -13.87 1.23 -24.42
N GLY A 257 -14.00 0.15 -23.65
CA GLY A 257 -15.28 -0.50 -23.39
C GLY A 257 -16.12 0.38 -22.48
N GLN A 258 -17.42 0.48 -22.77
CA GLN A 258 -18.36 1.14 -21.87
C GLN A 258 -18.32 0.42 -20.51
N ALA A 259 -18.05 1.17 -19.45
CA ALA A 259 -17.93 0.63 -18.10
C ALA A 259 -19.20 -0.14 -17.73
N PRO A 260 -19.09 -1.34 -17.10
CA PRO A 260 -20.25 -1.97 -16.50
C PRO A 260 -20.85 -1.05 -15.44
N ASP A 261 -22.16 -1.15 -15.24
CA ASP A 261 -22.88 -0.34 -14.25
C ASP A 261 -22.27 -0.54 -12.86
N ALA A 262 -22.11 0.56 -12.14
CA ALA A 262 -21.56 0.55 -10.80
C ALA A 262 -22.58 -0.08 -9.83
N ILE A 263 -22.11 -0.99 -8.99
CA ILE A 263 -22.91 -1.59 -7.91
C ILE A 263 -22.67 -0.78 -6.64
N ASP A 264 -23.75 -0.27 -6.03
CA ASP A 264 -23.70 0.45 -4.76
C ASP A 264 -23.50 -0.54 -3.59
N VAL A 265 -22.30 -0.52 -3.00
CA VAL A 265 -21.99 -1.30 -1.78
C VAL A 265 -22.44 -0.55 -0.53
N TYR A 266 -22.24 0.76 -0.53
CA TYR A 266 -22.73 1.66 0.50
C TYR A 266 -23.16 2.99 -0.13
N PRO A 267 -24.47 3.19 -0.38
CA PRO A 267 -24.97 4.33 -1.16
C PRO A 267 -25.07 5.65 -0.37
N THR A 268 -24.88 5.62 0.95
CA THR A 268 -25.14 6.79 1.82
C THR A 268 -24.06 7.86 1.69
N ALA A 269 -24.43 9.03 1.17
CA ALA A 269 -23.57 10.22 1.07
C ALA A 269 -23.62 11.08 2.34
N ASP A 270 -23.01 10.61 3.41
CA ASP A 270 -22.90 11.32 4.70
C ASP A 270 -21.82 12.41 4.74
N ARG A 271 -21.10 12.62 3.62
CA ARG A 271 -19.98 13.57 3.47
C ARG A 271 -18.79 13.27 4.38
N ILE A 272 -18.69 12.03 4.85
CA ILE A 272 -17.52 11.55 5.59
C ILE A 272 -16.66 10.75 4.62
N LYS A 273 -15.50 11.31 4.24
CA LYS A 273 -14.56 10.68 3.30
C LYS A 273 -14.20 9.26 3.73
N VAL A 274 -14.22 8.32 2.78
CA VAL A 274 -13.67 6.98 2.96
C VAL A 274 -12.15 7.08 3.08
N THR A 275 -11.58 6.69 4.22
CA THR A 275 -10.13 6.78 4.49
C THR A 275 -9.41 5.45 4.31
N ARG A 276 -10.13 4.33 4.39
CA ARG A 276 -9.58 2.99 4.13
C ARG A 276 -10.66 2.07 3.58
N LEU A 277 -10.28 1.22 2.65
CA LEU A 277 -11.06 0.09 2.16
C LEU A 277 -10.27 -1.21 2.33
N THR A 278 -10.97 -2.29 2.66
CA THR A 278 -10.43 -3.66 2.67
C THR A 278 -11.58 -4.65 2.59
N ASP A 279 -11.29 -5.94 2.43
CA ASP A 279 -12.27 -7.01 2.43
C ASP A 279 -11.81 -8.19 3.30
N CYS A 280 -12.77 -9.04 3.69
CA CYS A 280 -12.47 -10.35 4.25
C CYS A 280 -13.57 -11.38 3.96
N MET A 281 -13.21 -12.66 4.10
CA MET A 281 -14.16 -13.77 4.04
C MET A 281 -14.97 -13.85 5.33
N LEU A 282 -16.14 -14.49 5.27
CA LEU A 282 -16.92 -14.84 6.47
C LEU A 282 -16.29 -16.00 7.27
N PRO A 283 -16.55 -16.09 8.60
CA PRO A 283 -16.03 -17.17 9.45
C PRO A 283 -16.46 -18.58 9.02
N ASP A 284 -17.63 -18.70 8.39
CA ASP A 284 -18.23 -19.96 7.96
C ASP A 284 -17.75 -20.43 6.58
N GLY A 285 -16.86 -19.67 5.93
CA GLY A 285 -16.28 -20.01 4.64
C GLY A 285 -17.25 -19.91 3.46
N ARG A 286 -18.41 -19.27 3.64
CA ARG A 286 -19.35 -19.03 2.55
C ARG A 286 -18.78 -18.06 1.51
N PRO A 287 -19.29 -18.07 0.25
CA PRO A 287 -18.72 -17.28 -0.84
C PRO A 287 -18.92 -15.76 -0.68
N GLU A 288 -19.88 -15.33 0.13
CA GLU A 288 -20.11 -13.91 0.40
C GLU A 288 -18.88 -13.26 1.07
N ARG A 289 -18.66 -11.99 0.76
CA ARG A 289 -17.53 -11.21 1.25
C ARG A 289 -17.99 -10.06 2.12
N LEU A 290 -17.17 -9.75 3.12
CA LEU A 290 -17.32 -8.55 3.92
C LEU A 290 -16.47 -7.45 3.30
N VAL A 291 -17.11 -6.40 2.80
CA VAL A 291 -16.46 -5.14 2.42
C VAL A 291 -16.41 -4.23 3.64
N VAL A 292 -15.21 -3.75 3.97
CA VAL A 292 -14.97 -2.95 5.17
C VAL A 292 -14.44 -1.58 4.78
N ALA A 293 -15.12 -0.53 5.22
CA ALA A 293 -14.74 0.85 5.01
C ALA A 293 -14.57 1.60 6.34
N ILE A 294 -13.48 2.36 6.45
CA ILE A 294 -13.30 3.33 7.53
C ILE A 294 -13.70 4.72 7.03
N LYS A 295 -14.49 5.43 7.85
CA LYS A 295 -14.98 6.78 7.58
C LYS A 295 -14.97 7.60 8.87
N GLY A 296 -13.94 8.41 9.11
CA GLY A 296 -13.83 9.16 10.37
C GLY A 296 -13.83 8.22 11.59
N SER A 297 -14.79 8.37 12.50
CA SER A 297 -14.98 7.50 13.69
C SER A 297 -15.77 6.22 13.41
N PHE A 298 -16.29 6.07 12.19
CA PHE A 298 -17.22 5.01 11.82
C PHE A 298 -16.50 3.87 11.08
N LEU A 299 -16.89 2.65 11.42
CA LEU A 299 -16.63 1.45 10.65
C LEU A 299 -17.91 1.06 9.93
N VAL A 300 -17.86 0.95 8.60
CA VAL A 300 -18.94 0.41 7.78
C VAL A 300 -18.51 -0.97 7.32
N VAL A 301 -19.35 -1.97 7.57
CA VAL A 301 -19.17 -3.34 7.06
C VAL A 301 -20.38 -3.66 6.21
N ALA A 302 -20.16 -4.04 4.95
CA ALA A 302 -21.19 -4.49 4.03
C ALA A 302 -20.95 -5.96 3.68
N LEU A 303 -22.00 -6.77 3.70
CA LEU A 303 -21.98 -8.13 3.19
C LEU A 303 -22.39 -8.11 1.73
N VAL A 304 -21.53 -8.61 0.84
CA VAL A 304 -21.78 -8.69 -0.60
C VAL A 304 -21.76 -10.14 -1.06
N ASP A 305 -22.70 -10.50 -1.93
CA ASP A 305 -22.75 -11.83 -2.57
C ASP A 305 -21.80 -11.93 -3.78
N ALA A 306 -21.77 -13.10 -4.42
CA ALA A 306 -20.92 -13.41 -5.58
C ALA A 306 -21.16 -12.48 -6.78
N ASP A 307 -22.40 -12.04 -6.97
CA ASP A 307 -22.82 -11.10 -8.01
C ASP A 307 -22.54 -9.64 -7.62
N GLY A 308 -22.05 -9.43 -6.40
CA GLY A 308 -21.69 -8.14 -5.85
C GLY A 308 -22.82 -7.35 -5.20
N SER A 309 -24.02 -7.93 -5.11
CA SER A 309 -25.18 -7.30 -4.49
C SER A 309 -25.02 -7.22 -2.97
N THR A 310 -25.40 -6.08 -2.39
CA THR A 310 -25.30 -5.86 -0.95
C THR A 310 -26.45 -6.54 -0.23
N LEU A 311 -26.13 -7.61 0.51
CA LEU A 311 -27.09 -8.38 1.31
C LEU A 311 -27.42 -7.69 2.65
N GLY A 312 -26.47 -6.95 3.22
CA GLY A 312 -26.66 -6.30 4.50
C GLY A 312 -25.52 -5.34 4.83
N THR A 313 -25.81 -4.35 5.68
CA THR A 313 -24.79 -3.39 6.14
C THR A 313 -24.88 -3.21 7.65
N ALA A 314 -23.73 -3.01 8.27
CA ALA A 314 -23.59 -2.69 9.68
C ALA A 314 -22.67 -1.48 9.81
N VAL A 315 -23.14 -0.46 10.52
CA VAL A 315 -22.36 0.76 10.80
C VAL A 315 -22.11 0.84 12.29
N LYS A 316 -20.85 1.04 12.67
CA LYS A 316 -20.46 1.16 14.07
C LYS A 316 -19.67 2.45 14.30
N ASP A 317 -20.19 3.30 15.18
CA ASP A 317 -19.45 4.43 15.72
C ASP A 317 -18.61 3.99 16.92
N PHE A 318 -17.33 4.39 16.92
CA PHE A 318 -16.40 4.14 18.00
C PHE A 318 -16.20 5.36 18.93
N GLN A 319 -16.82 6.50 18.63
CA GLN A 319 -16.76 7.73 19.44
C GLN A 319 -15.33 8.28 19.65
N HIS A 320 -14.46 8.07 18.66
CA HIS A 320 -13.10 8.63 18.60
C HIS A 320 -13.03 9.74 17.56
N VAL A 321 -11.96 10.53 17.56
CA VAL A 321 -11.75 11.56 16.51
C VAL A 321 -11.68 10.93 15.12
N ALA A 322 -10.94 9.82 15.00
CA ALA A 322 -10.87 9.04 13.78
C ALA A 322 -10.31 7.64 14.05
N LEU A 323 -10.79 6.67 13.27
CA LEU A 323 -10.14 5.39 13.11
C LEU A 323 -8.96 5.54 12.14
N THR A 324 -7.84 4.93 12.47
CA THR A 324 -6.55 5.14 11.80
C THR A 324 -6.04 3.93 11.04
N GLY A 325 -6.65 2.77 11.23
CA GLY A 325 -6.27 1.55 10.53
C GLY A 325 -7.17 0.38 10.86
N VAL A 326 -7.30 -0.53 9.90
CA VAL A 326 -7.98 -1.81 10.03
C VAL A 326 -7.08 -2.91 9.46
N VAL A 327 -6.99 -4.01 10.18
CA VAL A 327 -6.24 -5.20 9.77
C VAL A 327 -7.13 -6.43 9.99
N VAL A 328 -7.46 -7.12 8.91
CA VAL A 328 -8.17 -8.41 8.96
C VAL A 328 -7.23 -9.47 9.54
N THR A 329 -7.62 -10.12 10.64
CA THR A 329 -6.81 -11.13 11.33
C THR A 329 -7.13 -12.55 10.91
N LYS A 330 -8.43 -12.84 10.79
CA LYS A 330 -8.97 -14.11 10.31
C LYS A 330 -10.34 -13.84 9.65
N PRO A 331 -10.95 -14.81 8.97
CA PRO A 331 -12.28 -14.61 8.39
C PRO A 331 -13.28 -14.06 9.43
N GLY A 332 -13.99 -12.99 9.05
CA GLY A 332 -14.92 -12.22 9.87
C GLY A 332 -14.31 -11.42 11.03
N CYS A 333 -13.00 -11.47 11.26
CA CYS A 333 -12.37 -10.78 12.39
C CYS A 333 -11.33 -9.77 11.95
N MET A 334 -11.35 -8.61 12.59
CA MET A 334 -10.41 -7.54 12.28
C MET A 334 -10.03 -6.76 13.53
N VAL A 335 -8.82 -6.21 13.53
CA VAL A 335 -8.36 -5.26 14.53
C VAL A 335 -8.45 -3.87 13.95
N VAL A 336 -9.10 -2.97 14.69
CA VAL A 336 -9.26 -1.56 14.36
C VAL A 336 -8.45 -0.74 15.36
N SER A 337 -7.79 0.31 14.87
CA SER A 337 -7.08 1.31 15.69
C SER A 337 -7.76 2.67 15.60
N ALA A 338 -7.78 3.40 16.71
CA ALA A 338 -8.22 4.78 16.80
C ALA A 338 -7.06 5.74 17.05
N ARG A 339 -7.25 7.01 16.71
CA ARG A 339 -6.22 8.07 16.80
C ARG A 339 -5.67 8.28 18.21
N GLU A 340 -6.48 8.02 19.22
CA GLU A 340 -6.18 8.13 20.65
C GLU A 340 -5.36 6.92 21.15
N GLY A 341 -5.09 5.94 20.27
CA GLY A 341 -4.33 4.74 20.62
C GLY A 341 -5.17 3.60 21.20
N ALA A 342 -6.50 3.68 21.08
CA ALA A 342 -7.38 2.59 21.41
C ALA A 342 -7.41 1.54 20.29
N PHE A 343 -7.46 0.27 20.67
CA PHE A 343 -7.56 -0.87 19.75
C PHE A 343 -8.81 -1.68 20.05
N TYR A 344 -9.43 -2.21 19.00
CA TYR A 344 -10.65 -2.99 19.10
C TYR A 344 -10.55 -4.24 18.22
N LEU A 345 -11.00 -5.36 18.74
CA LEU A 345 -11.34 -6.54 17.96
C LEU A 345 -12.78 -6.39 17.51
N VAL A 346 -13.00 -6.46 16.20
CA VAL A 346 -14.33 -6.45 15.60
C VAL A 346 -14.56 -7.81 14.98
N GLU A 347 -15.62 -8.48 15.43
CA GLU A 347 -16.05 -9.79 14.93
C GLU A 347 -17.37 -9.60 14.19
N CYS A 348 -17.39 -10.06 12.95
CA CYS A 348 -18.53 -9.98 12.04
C CYS A 348 -19.09 -11.39 11.84
N SER A 349 -20.38 -11.54 12.03
CA SER A 349 -21.11 -12.77 11.77
C SER A 349 -22.46 -12.47 11.14
N VAL A 350 -23.05 -13.45 10.48
CA VAL A 350 -24.40 -13.35 9.92
C VAL A 350 -25.36 -14.09 10.84
N VAL A 351 -26.41 -13.42 11.29
CA VAL A 351 -27.44 -13.96 12.19
C VAL A 351 -28.79 -13.57 11.61
N ASP A 352 -29.69 -14.54 11.41
CA ASP A 352 -31.06 -14.33 10.91
C ASP A 352 -31.12 -13.50 9.61
N ALA A 353 -30.22 -13.79 8.66
CA ALA A 353 -30.02 -13.04 7.40
C ALA A 353 -29.53 -11.59 7.56
N GLY A 354 -29.25 -11.12 8.77
CA GLY A 354 -28.63 -9.82 9.05
C GLY A 354 -27.14 -9.91 9.35
N LEU A 355 -26.40 -8.84 9.04
CA LEU A 355 -25.00 -8.70 9.42
C LEU A 355 -24.89 -8.15 10.85
N ARG A 356 -24.24 -8.91 11.74
CA ARG A 356 -23.97 -8.52 13.12
C ARG A 356 -22.49 -8.21 13.31
N THR A 357 -22.21 -7.13 14.02
CA THR A 357 -20.85 -6.76 14.45
C THR A 357 -20.75 -6.73 15.97
N VAL A 358 -19.77 -7.43 16.51
CA VAL A 358 -19.42 -7.42 17.94
C VAL A 358 -18.08 -6.71 18.08
N VAL A 359 -18.00 -5.78 19.04
CA VAL A 359 -16.80 -4.96 19.26
C VAL A 359 -16.28 -5.20 20.67
N THR A 360 -15.03 -5.64 20.76
CA THR A 360 -14.33 -5.93 22.01
C THR A 360 -13.09 -5.04 22.12
N PRO A 361 -12.98 -4.19 23.16
CA PRO A 361 -11.77 -3.38 23.35
C PRO A 361 -10.57 -4.27 23.67
N LEU A 362 -9.44 -4.01 23.00
CA LEU A 362 -8.18 -4.71 23.22
C LEU A 362 -7.29 -3.90 24.16
N ARG A 363 -6.72 -4.58 25.16
CA ARG A 363 -5.73 -3.98 26.05
C ARG A 363 -4.39 -3.92 25.32
N SER A 364 -3.81 -2.72 25.26
CA SER A 364 -2.46 -2.50 24.73
C SER A 364 -1.56 -1.99 25.85
N TYR A 365 -0.30 -2.43 25.84
CA TYR A 365 0.75 -1.90 26.71
C TYR A 365 1.35 -0.59 26.17
N LEU A 366 0.96 -0.17 24.96
CA LEU A 366 1.41 1.08 24.37
C LEU A 366 0.73 2.27 25.06
N SER A 367 1.54 3.21 25.56
CA SER A 367 1.05 4.47 26.12
C SER A 367 1.00 5.56 25.06
N PHE A 368 -0.18 6.16 24.91
CA PHE A 368 -0.45 7.25 23.98
C PHE A 368 -0.67 8.60 24.69
N ALA A 369 -0.21 8.73 25.94
CA ALA A 369 -0.44 9.95 26.74
C ALA A 369 0.02 11.26 26.06
N HIS A 370 1.00 11.20 25.15
CA HIS A 370 1.50 12.35 24.40
C HIS A 370 1.53 12.14 22.87
N ASN A 371 1.13 10.95 22.42
CA ASN A 371 1.21 10.53 21.03
C ASN A 371 -0.18 10.15 20.52
N SER A 372 -0.43 10.36 19.25
CA SER A 372 -1.55 9.77 18.54
C SER A 372 -1.09 8.60 17.70
N CYS A 373 -1.96 7.61 17.55
CA CYS A 373 -1.83 6.57 16.54
C CYS A 373 -2.18 7.18 15.17
N PHE A 374 -1.39 6.86 14.14
CA PHE A 374 -1.58 7.32 12.76
C PHE A 374 -1.71 6.17 11.77
N GLY A 375 -1.52 4.93 12.21
CA GLY A 375 -1.64 3.78 11.34
C GLY A 375 -1.38 2.49 12.08
N LEU A 376 -2.02 1.44 11.56
CA LEU A 376 -1.87 0.06 11.98
C LEU A 376 -1.62 -0.79 10.74
N ALA A 377 -0.58 -1.59 10.77
CA ALA A 377 -0.29 -2.59 9.75
C ALA A 377 0.15 -3.89 10.40
N ALA A 378 0.02 -4.99 9.66
CA ALA A 378 0.53 -6.29 10.08
C ALA A 378 1.14 -7.02 8.90
N SER A 379 2.06 -7.92 9.20
CA SER A 379 2.63 -8.85 8.23
C SER A 379 1.56 -9.79 7.67
N GLN A 380 1.90 -10.56 6.64
CA GLN A 380 0.96 -11.41 5.91
C GLN A 380 0.21 -12.38 6.83
N HIS A 381 0.92 -13.06 7.72
CA HIS A 381 0.36 -14.00 8.71
C HIS A 381 0.08 -13.36 10.06
N ARG A 382 0.13 -12.03 10.14
CA ARG A 382 -0.14 -11.25 11.36
C ARG A 382 0.79 -11.60 12.53
N MET A 383 1.98 -12.10 12.23
CA MET A 383 3.00 -12.44 13.23
C MET A 383 3.75 -11.19 13.71
N ILE A 384 3.91 -10.19 12.83
CA ILE A 384 4.52 -8.90 13.14
C ILE A 384 3.46 -7.81 12.92
N TRP A 385 3.30 -6.94 13.90
CA TRP A 385 2.42 -5.78 13.85
C TRP A 385 3.24 -4.51 13.97
N VAL A 386 2.79 -3.45 13.31
CA VAL A 386 3.42 -2.14 13.36
C VAL A 386 2.36 -1.09 13.65
N VAL A 387 2.61 -0.30 14.69
CA VAL A 387 1.81 0.89 15.00
C VAL A 387 2.66 2.12 14.76
N ALA A 388 2.19 3.01 13.88
CA ALA A 388 2.82 4.31 13.67
C ALA A 388 2.22 5.31 14.65
N SER A 389 3.07 6.00 15.41
CA SER A 389 2.64 7.03 16.35
C SER A 389 3.47 8.30 16.22
N SER A 390 2.84 9.44 16.47
CA SER A 390 3.51 10.74 16.44
C SER A 390 2.87 11.67 17.47
N VAL A 391 3.57 12.74 17.86
CA VAL A 391 3.13 13.66 18.91
C VAL A 391 1.79 14.31 18.52
N SER A 392 0.85 14.33 19.47
CA SER A 392 -0.51 14.84 19.25
C SER A 392 -0.74 16.29 19.71
N LYS A 393 0.30 16.92 20.30
CA LYS A 393 0.21 18.32 20.77
C LYS A 393 0.37 19.30 19.61
N MET A 394 -0.18 20.52 19.76
CA MET A 394 0.02 21.61 18.80
C MET A 394 1.50 21.72 18.46
N TYR A 395 1.79 21.59 17.17
CA TYR A 395 3.14 21.56 16.63
C TYR A 395 3.81 22.92 16.87
N ASP A 396 4.66 22.97 17.91
CA ASP A 396 5.64 24.04 18.04
C ASP A 396 6.88 23.61 17.25
N HIS A 397 7.05 24.19 16.06
CA HIS A 397 8.18 23.94 15.17
C HIS A 397 9.54 24.30 15.79
N LEU A 398 9.56 25.06 16.90
CA LEU A 398 10.75 25.38 17.67
C LEU A 398 11.05 24.35 18.77
N VAL A 399 10.04 23.62 19.26
CA VAL A 399 10.15 22.77 20.47
C VAL A 399 9.96 21.27 20.18
N VAL A 400 9.08 20.89 19.25
CA VAL A 400 8.71 19.49 19.01
C VAL A 400 9.32 18.98 17.71
N LYS A 401 10.59 18.54 17.81
CA LYS A 401 11.27 17.74 16.78
C LYS A 401 11.20 16.24 17.06
N GLN A 402 10.13 15.77 17.71
CA GLN A 402 10.03 14.35 18.01
C GLN A 402 9.75 13.56 16.73
N PRO A 403 10.59 12.58 16.38
CA PRO A 403 10.38 11.76 15.20
C PRO A 403 9.13 10.88 15.37
N THR A 404 8.49 10.55 14.26
CA THR A 404 7.48 9.49 14.21
C THR A 404 8.07 8.21 14.77
N GLN A 405 7.37 7.58 15.70
CA GLN A 405 7.77 6.33 16.33
C GLN A 405 7.01 5.16 15.69
N PHE A 406 7.73 4.11 15.34
CA PHE A 406 7.16 2.85 14.87
C PHE A 406 7.33 1.79 15.96
N HIS A 407 6.19 1.31 16.49
CA HIS A 407 6.17 0.25 17.49
C HIS A 407 5.98 -1.08 16.78
N PHE A 408 7.03 -1.92 16.80
CA PHE A 408 6.97 -3.28 16.29
C PHE A 408 6.54 -4.23 17.41
N LEU A 409 5.43 -4.93 17.21
CA LEU A 409 4.88 -5.90 18.14
C LEU A 409 4.90 -7.29 17.51
N THR A 410 5.16 -8.31 18.31
CA THR A 410 5.22 -9.70 17.86
C THR A 410 4.28 -10.54 18.71
N ILE A 411 3.62 -11.53 18.11
CA ILE A 411 2.86 -12.51 18.90
C ILE A 411 3.85 -13.35 19.73
N SER A 412 3.54 -13.54 21.01
CA SER A 412 4.50 -13.94 22.04
C SER A 412 4.88 -15.43 22.04
N ASN A 413 4.25 -16.27 21.19
CA ASN A 413 4.47 -17.71 21.21
C ASN A 413 5.09 -18.25 19.89
N PRO A 414 6.35 -18.73 19.90
CA PRO A 414 6.98 -19.38 18.74
C PRO A 414 6.24 -20.61 18.25
N ALA A 415 5.54 -21.30 19.15
CA ALA A 415 4.77 -22.49 18.82
C ALA A 415 3.63 -22.20 17.84
N GLU A 416 3.24 -20.93 17.64
CA GLU A 416 2.22 -20.57 16.66
C GLU A 416 2.81 -20.38 15.25
N ALA A 417 4.10 -20.06 15.12
CA ALA A 417 4.76 -19.89 13.82
C ALA A 417 5.05 -21.23 13.13
N VAL A 418 5.38 -22.25 13.92
CA VAL A 418 5.82 -23.57 13.42
C VAL A 418 4.71 -24.31 12.68
N PRO A 419 3.47 -24.43 13.20
CA PRO A 419 2.35 -25.04 12.47
C PRO A 419 2.12 -24.37 11.12
N MET A 420 2.19 -23.03 11.05
CA MET A 420 2.03 -22.31 9.77
C MET A 420 3.11 -22.66 8.74
N LEU A 421 4.34 -22.98 9.19
CA LEU A 421 5.41 -23.41 8.30
C LEU A 421 5.27 -24.88 7.88
N VAL A 422 4.79 -25.75 8.77
CA VAL A 422 4.60 -27.18 8.49
C VAL A 422 3.38 -27.43 7.61
N GLU A 423 2.27 -26.77 7.90
CA GLU A 423 0.98 -26.91 7.21
C GLU A 423 0.87 -26.02 5.96
N ASN A 424 2.00 -25.50 5.48
CA ASN A 424 2.05 -24.59 4.34
C ASN A 424 1.67 -25.30 3.02
N ALA A 425 0.38 -25.24 2.68
CA ALA A 425 -0.17 -25.80 1.45
C ALA A 425 0.47 -25.23 0.16
N SER A 426 1.05 -24.02 0.21
CA SER A 426 1.67 -23.41 -0.96
C SER A 426 3.05 -23.99 -1.30
N MET A 427 3.68 -24.71 -0.37
CA MET A 427 5.04 -25.24 -0.49
C MET A 427 6.08 -24.17 -0.89
N LYS A 428 5.81 -22.90 -0.56
CA LYS A 428 6.67 -21.74 -0.85
C LYS A 428 6.99 -20.99 0.45
N LEU A 429 8.28 -20.98 0.82
CA LEU A 429 8.78 -20.24 1.98
C LEU A 429 8.68 -18.72 1.82
N THR A 430 8.74 -18.22 0.58
CA THR A 430 8.64 -16.79 0.28
C THR A 430 7.32 -16.17 0.71
N ARG A 431 6.28 -16.98 0.92
CA ARG A 431 5.00 -16.52 1.46
C ARG A 431 4.99 -16.40 2.99
N HIS A 432 5.89 -17.09 3.70
CA HIS A 432 5.91 -17.23 5.17
C HIS A 432 7.16 -16.60 5.81
N LEU A 433 7.70 -15.55 5.18
CA LEU A 433 8.92 -14.88 5.65
C LEU A 433 8.77 -14.25 7.05
N ASP A 434 7.57 -13.80 7.40
CA ASP A 434 7.28 -13.27 8.73
C ASP A 434 7.28 -14.36 9.81
N CYS A 435 6.74 -15.54 9.52
CA CYS A 435 6.81 -16.69 10.43
C CYS A 435 8.26 -17.11 10.68
N LEU A 436 9.06 -17.19 9.60
CA LEU A 436 10.49 -17.48 9.69
C LEU A 436 11.21 -16.42 10.55
N GLU A 437 10.99 -15.14 10.27
CA GLU A 437 11.67 -14.06 11.00
C GLU A 437 11.31 -14.02 12.48
N ILE A 438 10.04 -14.23 12.84
CA ILE A 438 9.63 -14.34 14.24
C ILE A 438 10.29 -15.52 14.94
N LEU A 439 10.31 -16.68 14.28
CA LEU A 439 10.98 -17.86 14.81
C LEU A 439 12.47 -17.58 15.06
N ARG A 440 13.16 -16.92 14.11
CA ARG A 440 14.56 -16.50 14.24
C ARG A 440 14.77 -15.58 15.45
N ILE A 441 13.99 -14.50 15.54
CA ILE A 441 14.11 -13.50 16.62
C ILE A 441 13.87 -14.16 17.98
N GLN A 442 12.88 -15.04 18.09
CA GLN A 442 12.54 -15.70 19.35
C GLN A 442 13.59 -16.75 19.75
N CYS A 443 14.07 -17.58 18.82
CA CYS A 443 15.14 -18.54 19.10
C CYS A 443 16.41 -17.82 19.57
N GLN A 444 16.76 -16.70 18.94
CA GLN A 444 17.88 -15.84 19.37
C GLN A 444 17.66 -15.26 20.77
N LYS A 445 16.46 -14.72 21.06
CA LYS A 445 16.15 -14.15 22.38
C LYS A 445 16.16 -15.18 23.51
N MET A 446 15.72 -16.41 23.23
CA MET A 446 15.64 -17.48 24.24
C MET A 446 16.93 -18.29 24.34
N GLY A 447 17.89 -18.12 23.41
CA GLY A 447 19.07 -18.98 23.31
C GLY A 447 18.71 -20.46 23.06
N GLN A 448 17.54 -20.71 22.47
CA GLN A 448 17.02 -22.06 22.23
C GLN A 448 17.11 -22.38 20.74
N ARG A 449 17.42 -23.64 20.44
CA ARG A 449 17.32 -24.14 19.07
C ARG A 449 15.86 -24.09 18.61
N PRO A 450 15.62 -23.90 17.30
CA PRO A 450 14.27 -23.99 16.77
C PRO A 450 13.62 -25.33 17.17
N PRO A 451 12.34 -25.34 17.58
CA PRO A 451 11.66 -26.52 18.11
C PRO A 451 11.31 -27.58 17.04
N MET A 452 11.81 -27.42 15.81
CA MET A 452 11.63 -28.41 14.75
C MET A 452 12.81 -29.37 14.80
N ASP A 453 12.62 -30.49 15.48
CA ASP A 453 13.57 -31.59 15.53
C ASP A 453 13.44 -32.37 14.21
N VAL A 454 13.98 -31.80 13.13
CA VAL A 454 14.14 -32.59 11.92
C VAL A 454 15.30 -33.52 12.21
N SER A 455 14.99 -34.74 12.68
CA SER A 455 15.92 -35.86 12.60
C SER A 455 16.17 -36.10 11.11
N ILE A 456 17.18 -35.44 10.57
CA ILE A 456 17.61 -35.55 9.18
C ILE A 456 18.60 -36.73 9.11
N GLU A 457 18.16 -37.92 9.49
CA GLU A 457 18.94 -39.12 9.21
C GLU A 457 18.75 -39.52 7.73
N ASP A 458 17.56 -39.26 7.16
CA ASP A 458 17.26 -39.50 5.75
C ASP A 458 16.78 -38.20 5.04
N LEU A 459 17.61 -37.65 4.16
CA LEU A 459 17.29 -36.48 3.31
C LEU A 459 16.42 -36.84 2.10
N ASP A 460 16.56 -38.05 1.58
CA ASP A 460 15.94 -38.52 0.34
C ASP A 460 14.40 -38.46 0.31
N PRO A 461 13.64 -38.74 1.40
CA PRO A 461 12.18 -38.65 1.37
C PRO A 461 11.66 -37.21 1.47
N LEU A 462 12.51 -36.22 1.73
CA LEU A 462 12.07 -34.85 1.98
C LEU A 462 11.78 -34.11 0.68
N THR A 463 10.65 -33.39 0.67
CA THR A 463 10.33 -32.46 -0.42
C THR A 463 11.32 -31.30 -0.47
N ASN A 464 11.45 -30.66 -1.64
CA ASN A 464 12.31 -29.47 -1.78
C ASN A 464 11.94 -28.35 -0.78
N TYR A 465 10.65 -28.24 -0.44
CA TYR A 465 10.17 -27.32 0.58
C TYR A 465 10.73 -27.65 1.97
N GLN A 466 10.58 -28.92 2.39
CA GLN A 466 11.10 -29.39 3.68
C GLN A 466 12.61 -29.24 3.76
N LEU A 467 13.34 -29.61 2.70
CA LEU A 467 14.79 -29.43 2.64
C LEU A 467 15.21 -27.96 2.82
N ARG A 468 14.54 -27.02 2.15
CA ARG A 468 14.83 -25.59 2.30
C ARG A 468 14.49 -25.07 3.69
N LEU A 469 13.39 -25.53 4.28
CA LEU A 469 12.98 -25.16 5.63
C LEU A 469 14.01 -25.67 6.65
N SER A 470 14.39 -26.95 6.55
CA SER A 470 15.43 -27.56 7.38
C SER A 470 16.77 -26.84 7.26
N LEU A 471 17.20 -26.52 6.03
CA LEU A 471 18.43 -25.76 5.79
C LEU A 471 18.39 -24.38 6.46
N TRP A 472 17.27 -23.67 6.35
CA TRP A 472 17.09 -22.37 6.99
C TRP A 472 17.12 -22.48 8.52
N LEU A 473 16.44 -23.49 9.09
CA LEU A 473 16.44 -23.73 10.54
C LEU A 473 17.84 -24.08 11.07
N ALA A 474 18.58 -24.91 10.33
CA ALA A 474 19.97 -25.23 10.66
C ALA A 474 20.86 -23.96 10.64
N SER A 475 20.68 -23.07 9.66
CA SER A 475 21.37 -21.77 9.62
C SER A 475 21.08 -20.91 10.85
N VAL A 476 19.84 -20.86 11.32
CA VAL A 476 19.49 -20.16 12.56
C VAL A 476 20.16 -20.80 13.78
N ALA A 477 20.11 -22.14 13.90
CA ALA A 477 20.74 -22.86 15.00
C ALA A 477 22.27 -22.65 15.07
N LEU A 478 22.94 -22.62 13.91
CA LEU A 478 24.36 -22.30 13.81
C LEU A 478 24.66 -20.87 14.26
N THR A 479 23.83 -19.90 13.83
CA THR A 479 23.98 -18.50 14.21
C THR A 479 23.86 -18.32 15.73
N ILE A 480 22.86 -18.96 16.36
CA ILE A 480 22.66 -18.91 17.81
C ILE A 480 23.83 -19.55 18.55
N SER A 481 24.35 -20.68 18.06
CA SER A 481 25.50 -21.34 18.69
C SER A 481 26.75 -20.45 18.67
N ALA A 482 27.01 -19.79 17.53
CA ALA A 482 28.12 -18.84 17.40
C ALA A 482 27.96 -17.61 18.30
N ASP A 483 26.74 -17.06 18.42
CA ASP A 483 26.43 -15.94 19.30
C ASP A 483 26.66 -16.31 20.79
N MET A 484 26.26 -17.52 21.20
CA MET A 484 26.46 -18.02 22.56
C MET A 484 27.96 -18.22 22.89
N GLU A 485 28.74 -18.76 21.96
CA GLU A 485 30.20 -18.91 22.12
C GLU A 485 30.90 -17.55 22.23
N ALA A 486 30.49 -16.56 21.42
CA ALA A 486 31.03 -15.21 21.47
C ALA A 486 30.72 -14.52 22.80
N GLU A 487 29.50 -14.66 23.33
CA GLU A 487 29.10 -14.09 24.62
C GLU A 487 29.84 -14.75 25.79
N HIS A 488 30.01 -16.08 25.77
CA HIS A 488 30.81 -16.79 26.76
C HIS A 488 32.27 -16.31 26.77
N THR A 489 32.84 -16.09 25.59
CA THR A 489 34.20 -15.53 25.43
C THR A 489 34.31 -14.12 26.00
N ARG A 490 33.33 -13.25 25.76
CA ARG A 490 33.28 -11.88 26.35
C ARG A 490 33.19 -11.91 27.86
N GLN A 491 32.38 -12.81 28.43
CA GLN A 491 32.25 -12.94 29.88
C GLN A 491 33.56 -13.40 30.52
N LEU A 492 34.27 -14.36 29.92
CA LEU A 492 35.59 -14.79 30.38
C LEU A 492 36.62 -13.65 30.38
N VAL A 493 36.67 -12.87 29.30
CA VAL A 493 37.57 -11.70 29.19
C VAL A 493 37.21 -10.63 30.23
N SER A 494 35.93 -10.34 30.43
CA SER A 494 35.48 -9.35 31.42
C SER A 494 35.83 -9.73 32.86
N ARG A 495 35.79 -11.02 33.21
CA ARG A 495 36.18 -11.56 34.52
C ARG A 495 37.69 -11.57 34.73
N SER A 496 38.48 -11.69 33.67
CA SER A 496 39.94 -11.57 33.75
C SER A 496 40.45 -10.13 33.88
N CYS A 497 39.60 -9.13 33.63
CA CYS A 497 39.94 -7.70 33.68
C CYS A 497 39.36 -6.93 34.87
N SER A 498 38.62 -7.58 35.78
CA SER A 498 38.25 -6.97 37.06
C SER A 498 39.49 -6.92 37.97
N PRO A 499 40.00 -5.73 38.35
CA PRO A 499 41.11 -5.66 39.29
C PRO A 499 40.62 -6.17 40.65
N GLU A 500 41.30 -7.18 41.19
CA GLU A 500 41.19 -7.53 42.60
C GLU A 500 41.60 -6.28 43.40
N SER A 501 40.62 -5.53 43.91
CA SER A 501 40.87 -4.51 44.90
C SER A 501 41.17 -5.20 46.25
N PRO A 502 42.29 -4.89 46.92
CA PRO A 502 42.68 -5.50 48.19
C PRO A 502 41.71 -5.17 49.33
#